data_AF-A0ABD1W293-F1
#
_entry.id   AF-A0ABD1W293-F1
#
_cell.length_a   1.000
_cell.length_b   1.000
_cell.length_c   1.000
_cell.angle_alpha   90.00
_cell.angle_beta   90.00
_cell.angle_gamma   90.00
#
_symmetry.space_group_name_H-M   'P 1'
#
loop_
_entity.id
_entity.type
_entity.pdbx_description
1 polymer ?
#
loop_
_entity_poly.entity_id
_entity_poly.type
_entity_poly.pdbx_seq_one_letter_code
_entity_poly.pdbx_strand_id
1 'polypeptide(L)'
;MIRLTNKFSNAQIIRTRDPQVLEELDAVLDVGGVYDPARDRYDHHQKGFEEVFGHGFNTKLSSAGLVYKHFGKEIIAKELQVDEEHTDVHRLFLAVYKSFMEAIDAIDNGINLYGTDQPPRYVNNTHLSSRVGKFNLDWVDPDQSAEKENAAFERAIALAGSEFLDSVRFHARSWLPARSIVMECLTARGYVDPSREITVLDRFCPWKHHLFELEEENKIDPSIKYVLYEDGRSKNWRVQAVAMAPDRFESRRPLPAQWRGLRDE
;
A
#
# COMPACT_ATOMS: atom_id res chain seq x y z
N MET A 1 -2.15 -8.31 11.37
CA MET A 1 -1.04 -7.34 11.50
C MET A 1 -0.46 -7.29 12.91
N ILE A 2 -1.25 -6.99 13.95
CA ILE A 2 -0.73 -6.85 15.34
C ILE A 2 0.06 -8.09 15.83
N ARG A 3 -0.31 -9.31 15.43
CA ARG A 3 0.42 -10.55 15.72
C ARG A 3 1.80 -10.68 15.04
N LEU A 4 2.21 -9.71 14.23
CA LEU A 4 3.57 -9.63 13.68
C LEU A 4 4.52 -8.87 14.62
N THR A 5 3.97 -8.21 15.64
CA THR A 5 4.73 -7.50 16.69
C THR A 5 5.32 -8.48 17.71
N ASN A 6 6.30 -8.03 18.49
CA ASN A 6 6.92 -8.77 19.56
C ASN A 6 5.93 -8.98 20.70
N LYS A 7 5.19 -7.91 21.05
CA LYS A 7 4.25 -7.93 22.17
C LYS A 7 3.11 -8.94 21.97
N PHE A 8 2.61 -9.07 20.73
CA PHE A 8 1.41 -9.85 20.44
C PHE A 8 1.64 -11.07 19.53
N SER A 9 2.90 -11.52 19.32
CA SER A 9 3.21 -12.60 18.37
C SER A 9 2.44 -13.90 18.65
N ASN A 10 2.27 -14.21 19.92
CA ASN A 10 1.59 -15.42 20.42
C ASN A 10 0.22 -15.12 21.02
N ALA A 11 -0.35 -13.94 20.75
CA ALA A 11 -1.65 -13.56 21.29
C ALA A 11 -2.75 -14.54 20.85
N GLN A 12 -3.59 -14.93 21.79
CA GLN A 12 -4.84 -15.63 21.52
C GLN A 12 -5.89 -14.62 21.07
N ILE A 13 -6.74 -15.04 20.14
CA ILE A 13 -7.79 -14.18 19.58
C ILE A 13 -9.11 -14.57 20.22
N ILE A 14 -9.75 -13.58 20.86
CA ILE A 14 -11.09 -13.70 21.42
C ILE A 14 -12.01 -12.79 20.61
N ARG A 15 -13.06 -13.35 20.01
CA ARG A 15 -14.08 -12.59 19.27
C ARG A 15 -15.31 -12.41 20.15
N THR A 16 -15.55 -11.18 20.58
CA THR A 16 -16.69 -10.82 21.44
C THR A 16 -17.01 -9.34 21.30
N ARG A 17 -18.22 -8.95 21.70
CA ARG A 17 -18.63 -7.55 21.90
C ARG A 17 -19.05 -7.28 23.35
N ASP A 18 -18.88 -8.25 24.24
CA ASP A 18 -19.21 -8.12 25.67
C ASP A 18 -18.24 -7.14 26.34
N PRO A 19 -18.70 -5.98 26.83
CA PRO A 19 -17.83 -4.99 27.45
C PRO A 19 -17.03 -5.53 28.65
N GLN A 20 -17.58 -6.48 29.41
CA GLN A 20 -16.90 -7.06 30.58
C GLN A 20 -15.69 -7.88 30.14
N VAL A 21 -15.83 -8.67 29.08
CA VAL A 21 -14.71 -9.44 28.51
C VAL A 21 -13.68 -8.49 27.89
N LEU A 22 -14.13 -7.46 27.15
CA LEU A 22 -13.23 -6.49 26.51
C LEU A 22 -12.35 -5.72 27.51
N GLU A 23 -12.84 -5.49 28.73
CA GLU A 23 -12.09 -4.81 29.78
C GLU A 23 -10.88 -5.62 30.26
N GLU A 24 -10.97 -6.95 30.23
CA GLU A 24 -9.92 -7.88 30.68
C GLU A 24 -8.84 -8.15 29.61
N LEU A 25 -9.07 -7.79 28.34
CA LEU A 25 -8.15 -8.10 27.25
C LEU A 25 -6.92 -7.18 27.21
N ASP A 26 -5.76 -7.76 26.85
CA ASP A 26 -4.50 -7.02 26.68
C ASP A 26 -4.58 -5.95 25.58
N ALA A 27 -5.32 -6.24 24.50
CA ALA A 27 -5.58 -5.33 23.38
C ALA A 27 -6.99 -5.56 22.83
N VAL A 28 -7.62 -4.49 22.36
CA VAL A 28 -8.95 -4.55 21.75
C VAL A 28 -8.94 -3.79 20.43
N LEU A 29 -9.44 -4.43 19.37
CA LEU A 29 -9.46 -3.90 18.02
C LEU A 29 -10.89 -3.84 17.52
N ASP A 30 -11.26 -2.73 16.88
CA ASP A 30 -12.52 -2.59 16.12
C ASP A 30 -13.84 -2.67 16.90
N VAL A 31 -13.75 -2.92 18.20
CA VAL A 31 -14.90 -2.97 19.11
C VAL A 31 -14.57 -2.25 20.43
N GLY A 32 -15.62 -1.90 21.17
CA GLY A 32 -15.51 -1.22 22.46
C GLY A 32 -15.64 0.31 22.40
N GLY A 33 -15.60 0.91 21.21
CA GLY A 33 -15.83 2.34 20.99
C GLY A 33 -14.78 3.23 21.64
N VAL A 34 -13.53 2.77 21.72
CA VAL A 34 -12.42 3.50 22.33
C VAL A 34 -11.15 3.40 21.48
N TYR A 35 -10.55 4.55 21.19
CA TYR A 35 -9.16 4.66 20.76
C TYR A 35 -8.30 5.17 21.91
N ASP A 36 -7.45 4.31 22.44
CA ASP A 36 -6.48 4.60 23.49
C ASP A 36 -5.23 3.74 23.26
N PRO A 37 -4.21 4.27 22.55
CA PRO A 37 -2.96 3.56 22.29
C PRO A 37 -2.20 3.15 23.56
N ALA A 38 -2.36 3.89 24.67
CA ALA A 38 -1.67 3.55 25.92
C ALA A 38 -2.24 2.27 26.57
N ARG A 39 -3.47 1.91 26.20
CA ARG A 39 -4.17 0.69 26.63
C ARG A 39 -4.39 -0.30 25.48
N ASP A 40 -3.72 -0.11 24.34
CA ASP A 40 -3.90 -0.92 23.13
C ASP A 40 -5.37 -1.09 22.71
N ARG A 41 -6.12 0.00 22.75
CA ARG A 41 -7.50 0.08 22.26
C ARG A 41 -7.50 0.80 20.92
N TYR A 42 -7.91 0.12 19.86
CA TYR A 42 -7.84 0.61 18.49
C TYR A 42 -9.19 0.42 17.80
N ASP A 43 -10.20 1.16 18.27
CA ASP A 43 -11.51 1.27 17.62
C ASP A 43 -11.67 2.69 17.03
N HIS A 44 -12.27 2.77 15.85
CA HIS A 44 -12.55 4.01 15.13
C HIS A 44 -14.04 4.42 15.16
N HIS A 45 -14.92 3.56 15.69
CA HIS A 45 -16.36 3.75 15.68
C HIS A 45 -16.88 4.78 16.69
N GLN A 46 -16.03 5.33 17.58
CA GLN A 46 -16.50 6.39 18.49
C GLN A 46 -16.93 7.66 17.76
N LYS A 47 -17.97 8.29 18.30
CA LYS A 47 -18.50 9.55 17.78
C LYS A 47 -17.42 10.63 17.81
N GLY A 48 -17.24 11.33 16.69
CA GLY A 48 -16.26 12.41 16.56
C GLY A 48 -14.82 11.91 16.40
N PHE A 49 -14.60 10.63 16.10
CA PHE A 49 -13.29 10.14 15.71
C PHE A 49 -12.87 10.73 14.36
N GLU A 50 -11.72 11.41 14.33
CA GLU A 50 -11.18 12.08 13.13
C GLU A 50 -9.68 11.81 12.97
N GLU A 51 -9.16 10.75 13.61
CA GLU A 51 -7.74 10.45 13.55
C GLU A 51 -7.34 10.04 12.12
N VAL A 52 -6.24 10.64 11.65
CA VAL A 52 -5.62 10.33 10.36
C VAL A 52 -4.21 9.80 10.58
N PHE A 53 -3.63 9.20 9.54
CA PHE A 53 -2.25 8.71 9.60
C PHE A 53 -1.22 9.84 9.87
N GLY A 54 -1.52 11.06 9.42
CA GLY A 54 -0.57 12.17 9.41
C GLY A 54 0.25 12.17 8.13
N HIS A 55 1.42 12.82 8.12
CA HIS A 55 2.36 12.81 6.97
C HIS A 55 1.76 13.26 5.62
N GLY A 56 0.73 14.11 5.64
CA GLY A 56 0.04 14.60 4.44
C GLY A 56 -1.17 13.76 4.00
N PHE A 57 -1.44 12.63 4.68
CA PHE A 57 -2.64 11.82 4.46
C PHE A 57 -3.80 12.34 5.30
N ASN A 58 -4.97 12.46 4.67
CA ASN A 58 -6.20 12.99 5.29
C ASN A 58 -7.30 11.93 5.41
N THR A 59 -7.02 10.70 5.00
CA THR A 59 -7.95 9.58 5.11
C THR A 59 -8.10 9.20 6.59
N LYS A 60 -9.35 9.19 7.06
CA LYS A 60 -9.69 8.75 8.42
C LYS A 60 -9.29 7.29 8.60
N LEU A 61 -8.65 6.97 9.72
CA LEU A 61 -8.16 5.62 9.98
C LEU A 61 -9.30 4.65 10.34
N SER A 62 -9.18 3.42 9.85
CA SER A 62 -9.87 2.24 10.39
C SER A 62 -9.08 1.65 11.56
N SER A 63 -9.62 0.64 12.22
CA SER A 63 -8.87 -0.15 13.21
C SER A 63 -7.59 -0.78 12.62
N ALA A 64 -7.60 -1.16 11.34
CA ALA A 64 -6.40 -1.67 10.67
C ALA A 64 -5.34 -0.57 10.46
N GLY A 65 -5.77 0.63 10.09
CA GLY A 65 -4.91 1.81 9.97
C GLY A 65 -4.35 2.28 11.30
N LEU A 66 -5.12 2.22 12.38
CA LEU A 66 -4.65 2.50 13.75
C LEU A 66 -3.56 1.52 14.18
N VAL A 67 -3.79 0.21 14.00
CA VAL A 67 -2.76 -0.80 14.26
C VAL A 67 -1.51 -0.53 13.43
N TYR A 68 -1.67 -0.21 12.15
CA TYR A 68 -0.52 0.13 11.30
C TYR A 68 0.20 1.39 11.79
N LYS A 69 -0.51 2.44 12.19
CA LYS A 69 0.07 3.69 12.69
C LYS A 69 0.98 3.46 13.90
N HIS A 70 0.61 2.57 14.81
CA HIS A 70 1.36 2.32 16.05
C HIS A 70 2.40 1.20 15.94
N PHE A 71 2.16 0.20 15.09
CA PHE A 71 3.01 -0.99 15.02
C PHE A 71 3.69 -1.21 13.66
N GLY A 72 3.35 -0.42 12.64
CA GLY A 72 3.84 -0.60 11.27
C GLY A 72 5.35 -0.46 11.16
N LYS A 73 5.96 0.49 11.91
CA LYS A 73 7.41 0.67 11.96
C LYS A 73 8.11 -0.57 12.53
N GLU A 74 7.67 -1.09 13.68
CA GLU A 74 8.21 -2.32 14.28
C GLU A 74 8.19 -3.48 13.28
N ILE A 75 7.05 -3.68 12.61
CA ILE A 75 6.89 -4.80 11.67
C ILE A 75 7.83 -4.65 10.46
N ILE A 76 7.95 -3.43 9.92
CA ILE A 76 8.84 -3.15 8.80
C ILE A 76 10.31 -3.31 9.21
N ALA A 77 10.69 -2.79 10.38
CA ALA A 77 12.05 -2.88 10.92
C ALA A 77 12.48 -4.35 11.10
N LYS A 78 11.58 -5.20 11.60
CA LYS A 78 11.80 -6.66 11.68
C LYS A 78 12.02 -7.32 10.32
N GLU A 79 11.20 -6.98 9.33
CA GLU A 79 11.33 -7.54 7.97
C GLU A 79 12.63 -7.08 7.29
N LEU A 80 13.13 -5.88 7.63
CA LEU A 80 14.42 -5.35 7.16
C LEU A 80 15.63 -5.79 8.01
N GLN A 81 15.41 -6.27 9.23
CA GLN A 81 16.47 -6.56 10.21
C GLN A 81 17.32 -5.32 10.57
N VAL A 82 16.65 -4.17 10.77
CA VAL A 82 17.26 -2.90 11.17
C VAL A 82 16.49 -2.28 12.34
N ASP A 83 16.99 -1.18 12.91
CA ASP A 83 16.28 -0.42 13.95
C ASP A 83 15.04 0.31 13.40
N GLU A 84 14.02 0.51 14.24
CA GLU A 84 12.77 1.20 13.87
C GLU A 84 12.97 2.65 13.40
N GLU A 85 14.06 3.29 13.86
CA GLU A 85 14.43 4.65 13.49
C GLU A 85 15.29 4.72 12.22
N HIS A 86 15.57 3.58 11.56
CA HIS A 86 16.28 3.56 10.29
C HIS A 86 15.49 4.33 9.22
N THR A 87 16.18 5.12 8.39
CA THR A 87 15.56 5.97 7.37
C THR A 87 14.71 5.19 6.38
N ASP A 88 15.16 3.99 6.00
CA ASP A 88 14.40 3.09 5.13
C ASP A 88 13.12 2.58 5.77
N VAL A 89 13.08 2.37 7.10
CA VAL A 89 11.85 2.00 7.81
C VAL A 89 10.83 3.10 7.67
N HIS A 90 11.22 4.36 7.90
CA HIS A 90 10.30 5.48 7.72
C HIS A 90 9.82 5.62 6.27
N ARG A 91 10.71 5.44 5.29
CA ARG A 91 10.33 5.52 3.87
C ARG A 91 9.34 4.43 3.47
N LEU A 92 9.59 3.19 3.91
CA LEU A 92 8.67 2.08 3.69
C LEU A 92 7.35 2.25 4.44
N PHE A 93 7.38 2.83 5.64
CA PHE A 93 6.19 3.12 6.44
C PHE A 93 5.21 4.03 5.68
N LEU A 94 5.72 5.09 5.04
CA LEU A 94 4.89 5.97 4.22
C LEU A 94 4.45 5.28 2.91
N ALA A 95 5.35 4.54 2.26
CA ALA A 95 5.06 3.88 0.97
C ALA A 95 4.02 2.76 1.09
N VAL A 96 4.12 1.93 2.13
CA VAL A 96 3.16 0.86 2.42
C VAL A 96 1.83 1.44 2.87
N TYR A 97 1.81 2.54 3.63
CA TYR A 97 0.55 3.21 3.94
C TYR A 97 -0.18 3.63 2.65
N LYS A 98 0.51 4.41 1.81
CA LYS A 98 -0.03 4.96 0.56
C LYS A 98 -0.52 3.90 -0.41
N SER A 99 0.24 2.81 -0.55
CA SER A 99 -0.01 1.79 -1.58
C SER A 99 -0.94 0.65 -1.14
N PHE A 100 -1.15 0.47 0.17
CA PHE A 100 -1.86 -0.68 0.71
C PHE A 100 -2.86 -0.30 1.80
N MET A 101 -2.44 0.42 2.84
CA MET A 101 -3.29 0.68 4.02
C MET A 101 -4.38 1.72 3.77
N GLU A 102 -4.05 2.83 3.08
CA GLU A 102 -4.98 3.95 2.91
C GLU A 102 -6.28 3.53 2.24
N ALA A 103 -6.22 2.62 1.26
CA ALA A 103 -7.42 2.09 0.61
C ALA A 103 -8.29 1.25 1.56
N ILE A 104 -7.68 0.51 2.50
CA ILE A 104 -8.41 -0.25 3.52
C ILE A 104 -9.14 0.72 4.45
N ASP A 105 -8.43 1.74 4.93
CA ASP A 105 -8.99 2.79 5.79
C ASP A 105 -10.15 3.52 5.11
N ALA A 106 -9.99 3.90 3.85
CA ALA A 106 -11.02 4.58 3.08
C ALA A 106 -12.27 3.72 2.91
N ILE A 107 -12.12 2.45 2.50
CA ILE A 107 -13.24 1.54 2.27
C ILE A 107 -14.03 1.31 3.57
N ASP A 108 -13.33 1.08 4.67
CA ASP A 108 -13.93 0.79 5.97
C ASP A 108 -14.70 2.00 6.53
N ASN A 109 -14.18 3.22 6.31
CA ASN A 109 -14.87 4.47 6.67
C ASN A 109 -15.91 4.92 5.62
N GLY A 110 -16.20 4.13 4.58
CA GLY A 110 -17.19 4.46 3.55
C GLY A 110 -16.81 5.66 2.67
N ILE A 111 -15.51 5.93 2.51
CA ILE A 111 -14.99 7.03 1.71
C ILE A 111 -14.95 6.60 0.23
N ASN A 112 -15.63 7.37 -0.62
CA ASN A 112 -15.60 7.17 -2.07
C ASN A 112 -14.21 7.50 -2.64
N LEU A 113 -13.75 6.68 -3.58
CA LEU A 113 -12.46 6.89 -4.28
C LEU A 113 -12.40 8.23 -5.02
N TYR A 114 -13.55 8.74 -5.47
CA TYR A 114 -13.69 10.02 -6.16
C TYR A 114 -14.80 10.84 -5.50
N GLY A 115 -14.55 12.13 -5.27
CA GLY A 115 -15.55 13.09 -4.77
C GLY A 115 -16.53 13.54 -5.87
N THR A 116 -17.30 12.60 -6.41
CA THR A 116 -18.30 12.84 -7.46
C THR A 116 -19.60 12.11 -7.13
N ASP A 117 -20.72 12.72 -7.50
CA ASP A 117 -22.05 12.11 -7.36
C ASP A 117 -22.38 11.15 -8.51
N GLN A 118 -21.50 11.03 -9.51
CA GLN A 118 -21.72 10.11 -10.62
C GLN A 118 -21.50 8.65 -10.18
N PRO A 119 -22.33 7.71 -10.64
CA PRO A 119 -22.12 6.29 -10.37
C PRO A 119 -20.81 5.79 -11.01
N PRO A 120 -20.15 4.80 -10.40
CA PRO A 120 -18.94 4.24 -10.97
C PRO A 120 -19.25 3.56 -12.30
N ARG A 121 -18.33 3.68 -13.26
CA ARG A 121 -18.47 3.03 -14.59
C ARG A 121 -18.44 1.50 -14.50
N TYR A 122 -17.87 0.96 -13.43
CA TYR A 122 -17.81 -0.47 -13.14
C TYR A 122 -17.69 -0.68 -11.63
N VAL A 123 -18.11 -1.85 -11.15
CA VAL A 123 -17.95 -2.27 -9.75
C VAL A 123 -16.69 -3.14 -9.64
N ASN A 124 -15.82 -2.84 -8.67
CA ASN A 124 -14.62 -3.64 -8.41
C ASN A 124 -14.75 -4.36 -7.07
N ASN A 125 -14.90 -5.69 -7.10
CA ASN A 125 -14.98 -6.57 -5.92
C ASN A 125 -13.73 -7.47 -5.77
N THR A 126 -12.58 -7.03 -6.30
CA THR A 126 -11.31 -7.77 -6.21
C THR A 126 -10.37 -7.25 -5.13
N HIS A 127 -10.71 -6.14 -4.46
CA HIS A 127 -9.90 -5.57 -3.38
C HIS A 127 -9.87 -6.46 -2.13
N LEU A 128 -8.93 -6.20 -1.23
CA LEU A 128 -8.71 -7.00 -0.03
C LEU A 128 -9.97 -7.09 0.85
N SER A 129 -10.65 -5.97 1.12
CA SER A 129 -11.87 -5.98 1.96
C SER A 129 -12.97 -6.88 1.38
N SER A 130 -13.19 -6.88 0.05
CA SER A 130 -14.12 -7.84 -0.58
C SER A 130 -13.67 -9.28 -0.42
N ARG A 131 -12.36 -9.56 -0.58
CA ARG A 131 -11.83 -10.93 -0.46
C ARG A 131 -11.88 -11.43 0.98
N VAL A 132 -11.63 -10.57 1.96
CA VAL A 132 -11.86 -10.85 3.39
C VAL A 132 -13.34 -11.16 3.64
N GLY A 133 -14.25 -10.32 3.11
CA GLY A 133 -15.69 -10.53 3.25
C GLY A 133 -16.21 -11.85 2.65
N LYS A 134 -15.54 -12.41 1.64
CA LYS A 134 -15.88 -13.73 1.06
C LYS A 134 -15.65 -14.90 2.03
N PHE A 135 -14.96 -14.68 3.14
CA PHE A 135 -14.83 -15.71 4.19
C PHE A 135 -16.00 -15.72 5.16
N ASN A 136 -16.84 -14.67 5.21
CA ASN A 136 -18.03 -14.67 6.05
C ASN A 136 -18.91 -15.87 5.71
N LEU A 137 -19.59 -16.42 6.73
CA LEU A 137 -20.54 -17.50 6.52
C LEU A 137 -21.66 -17.01 5.60
N ASP A 138 -22.05 -17.87 4.66
CA ASP A 138 -23.21 -17.58 3.81
C ASP A 138 -24.46 -17.58 4.69
N TRP A 139 -25.38 -16.66 4.46
CA TRP A 139 -26.63 -16.56 5.20
C TRP A 139 -27.53 -17.79 5.02
N VAL A 140 -27.35 -18.55 3.93
CA VAL A 140 -28.07 -19.83 3.72
C VAL A 140 -27.38 -21.03 4.37
N ASP A 141 -26.17 -20.85 4.92
CA ASP A 141 -25.46 -21.95 5.55
C ASP A 141 -26.21 -22.38 6.82
N PRO A 142 -26.61 -23.66 6.94
CA PRO A 142 -27.37 -24.12 8.10
C PRO A 142 -26.55 -24.11 9.39
N ASP A 143 -25.22 -24.08 9.31
CA ASP A 143 -24.32 -24.00 10.44
C ASP A 143 -23.75 -22.58 10.55
N GLN A 144 -24.35 -21.79 11.45
CA GLN A 144 -23.94 -20.44 11.84
C GLN A 144 -23.23 -20.43 13.20
N SER A 145 -22.56 -21.53 13.55
CA SER A 145 -21.87 -21.67 14.84
C SER A 145 -20.66 -20.73 14.96
N ALA A 146 -20.34 -20.34 16.20
CA ALA A 146 -19.17 -19.51 16.50
C ALA A 146 -17.87 -20.22 16.11
N GLU A 147 -17.81 -21.55 16.25
CA GLU A 147 -16.67 -22.37 15.86
C GLU A 147 -16.38 -22.23 14.35
N LYS A 148 -17.42 -22.34 13.52
CA LYS A 148 -17.28 -22.21 12.06
C LYS A 148 -16.95 -20.78 11.64
N GLU A 149 -17.57 -19.80 12.29
CA GLU A 149 -17.27 -18.39 12.06
C GLU A 149 -15.81 -18.06 12.41
N ASN A 150 -15.30 -18.61 13.51
CA ASN A 150 -13.91 -18.45 13.93
C ASN A 150 -12.93 -19.12 12.96
N ALA A 151 -13.23 -20.33 12.48
CA ALA A 151 -12.41 -20.99 11.47
C ALA A 151 -12.37 -20.19 10.15
N ALA A 152 -13.50 -19.60 9.75
CA ALA A 152 -13.55 -18.67 8.62
C ALA A 152 -12.70 -17.41 8.84
N PHE A 153 -12.80 -16.81 10.02
CA PHE A 153 -12.02 -15.64 10.41
C PHE A 153 -10.51 -15.90 10.43
N GLU A 154 -10.06 -17.07 10.87
CA GLU A 154 -8.63 -17.44 10.79
C GLU A 154 -8.10 -17.44 9.36
N ARG A 155 -8.90 -17.92 8.38
CA ARG A 155 -8.53 -17.86 6.96
C ARG A 155 -8.47 -16.43 6.45
N ALA A 156 -9.40 -15.57 6.89
CA ALA A 156 -9.38 -14.15 6.57
C ALA A 156 -8.12 -13.44 7.12
N ILE A 157 -7.73 -13.76 8.37
CA ILE A 157 -6.49 -13.26 8.97
C ILE A 157 -5.27 -13.71 8.17
N ALA A 158 -5.22 -14.99 7.76
CA ALA A 158 -4.12 -15.52 6.98
C ALA A 158 -3.99 -14.78 5.64
N LEU A 159 -5.09 -14.57 4.91
CA LEU A 159 -5.11 -13.82 3.66
C LEU A 159 -4.63 -12.38 3.86
N ALA A 160 -5.25 -11.63 4.78
CA ALA A 160 -4.92 -10.23 5.00
C ALA A 160 -3.47 -10.06 5.51
N GLY A 161 -3.03 -10.97 6.37
CA GLY A 161 -1.66 -11.00 6.89
C GLY A 161 -0.62 -11.28 5.81
N SER A 162 -0.86 -12.27 4.93
CA SER A 162 0.08 -12.58 3.85
C SER A 162 0.18 -11.45 2.84
N GLU A 163 -0.96 -10.86 2.43
CA GLU A 163 -0.95 -9.76 1.46
C GLU A 163 -0.28 -8.49 2.01
N PHE A 164 -0.47 -8.20 3.30
CA PHE A 164 0.25 -7.11 3.95
C PHE A 164 1.77 -7.34 3.93
N LEU A 165 2.22 -8.55 4.30
CA LEU A 165 3.64 -8.91 4.28
C LEU A 165 4.22 -8.92 2.87
N ASP A 166 3.46 -9.38 1.88
CA ASP A 166 3.88 -9.34 0.48
C ASP A 166 4.05 -7.90 -0.01
N SER A 167 3.15 -6.98 0.40
CA SER A 167 3.30 -5.55 0.14
C SER A 167 4.56 -4.97 0.79
N VAL A 168 4.79 -5.24 2.08
CA VAL A 168 6.01 -4.81 2.79
C VAL A 168 7.27 -5.34 2.10
N ARG A 169 7.31 -6.63 1.77
CA ARG A 169 8.46 -7.29 1.15
C ARG A 169 8.71 -6.79 -0.26
N PHE A 170 7.67 -6.55 -1.05
CA PHE A 170 7.80 -5.92 -2.36
C PHE A 170 8.44 -4.54 -2.23
N HIS A 171 7.95 -3.72 -1.30
CA HIS A 171 8.50 -2.39 -1.11
C HIS A 171 9.95 -2.42 -0.63
N ALA A 172 10.27 -3.29 0.33
CA ALA A 172 11.61 -3.45 0.87
C ALA A 172 12.63 -3.99 -0.15
N ARG A 173 12.27 -5.06 -0.88
CA ARG A 173 13.23 -5.84 -1.68
C ARG A 173 13.29 -5.41 -3.15
N SER A 174 12.25 -4.75 -3.66
CA SER A 174 12.13 -4.39 -5.08
C SER A 174 12.00 -2.88 -5.28
N TRP A 175 11.02 -2.26 -4.64
CA TRP A 175 10.76 -0.83 -4.84
C TRP A 175 11.87 0.05 -4.25
N LEU A 176 12.26 -0.14 -2.99
CA LEU A 176 13.22 0.74 -2.30
C LEU A 176 14.60 0.76 -2.98
N PRO A 177 15.23 -0.39 -3.34
CA PRO A 177 16.51 -0.39 -4.05
C PRO A 177 16.45 0.31 -5.41
N ALA A 178 15.29 0.27 -6.09
CA ALA A 178 15.10 0.91 -7.40
C ALA A 178 15.35 2.41 -7.37
N ARG A 179 15.16 3.07 -6.21
CA ARG A 179 15.37 4.52 -6.09
C ARG A 179 16.78 4.95 -6.52
N SER A 180 17.80 4.25 -6.03
CA SER A 180 19.20 4.55 -6.32
C SER A 180 19.49 4.46 -7.83
N ILE A 181 19.00 3.39 -8.47
CA ILE A 181 19.11 3.18 -9.91
C ILE A 181 18.45 4.33 -10.68
N VAL A 182 17.23 4.71 -10.32
CA VAL A 182 16.53 5.81 -11.00
C VAL A 182 17.27 7.14 -10.82
N MET A 183 17.77 7.42 -9.61
CA MET A 183 18.55 8.62 -9.33
C MET A 183 19.84 8.69 -10.16
N GLU A 184 20.58 7.58 -10.26
CA GLU A 184 21.80 7.49 -11.05
C GLU A 184 21.51 7.72 -12.54
N CYS A 185 20.48 7.07 -13.07
CA CYS A 185 20.07 7.22 -14.47
C CYS A 185 19.62 8.66 -14.77
N LEU A 186 18.84 9.27 -13.87
CA LEU A 186 18.44 10.67 -13.98
C LEU A 186 19.67 11.59 -13.97
N THR A 187 20.65 11.35 -13.11
CA THR A 187 21.87 12.16 -13.06
C THR A 187 22.68 12.05 -14.36
N ALA A 188 22.77 10.84 -14.92
CA ALA A 188 23.50 10.55 -16.15
C ALA A 188 22.76 10.94 -17.45
N ARG A 189 21.47 11.33 -17.37
CA ARG A 189 20.60 11.53 -18.55
C ARG A 189 21.15 12.49 -19.60
N GLY A 190 21.95 13.48 -19.21
CA GLY A 190 22.57 14.42 -20.15
C GLY A 190 23.61 13.80 -21.08
N TYR A 191 24.16 12.63 -20.72
CA TYR A 191 25.04 11.84 -21.59
C TYR A 191 24.25 10.92 -22.54
N VAL A 192 22.98 10.64 -22.21
CA VAL A 192 22.08 9.79 -22.99
C VAL A 192 21.40 10.59 -24.08
N ASP A 193 20.86 11.75 -23.71
CA ASP A 193 20.10 12.62 -24.59
C ASP A 193 20.43 14.09 -24.27
N PRO A 194 20.95 14.88 -25.24
CA PRO A 194 21.27 16.29 -25.03
C PRO A 194 20.06 17.12 -24.56
N SER A 195 18.83 16.72 -24.89
CA SER A 195 17.63 17.42 -24.41
C SER A 195 17.32 17.16 -22.93
N ARG A 196 17.89 16.10 -22.34
CA ARG A 196 17.66 15.64 -20.96
C ARG A 196 16.22 15.21 -20.66
N GLU A 197 15.40 15.03 -21.68
CA GLU A 197 14.01 14.58 -21.56
C GLU A 197 13.89 13.05 -21.65
N ILE A 198 15.00 12.36 -21.91
CA ILE A 198 15.06 10.90 -22.04
C ILE A 198 16.04 10.35 -21.01
N THR A 199 15.65 9.28 -20.32
CA THR A 199 16.54 8.51 -19.47
C THR A 199 16.56 7.05 -19.89
N VAL A 200 17.71 6.41 -19.78
CA VAL A 200 17.89 4.98 -20.02
C VAL A 200 18.21 4.33 -18.67
N LEU A 201 17.43 3.32 -18.28
CA LEU A 201 17.74 2.49 -17.12
C LEU A 201 18.72 1.40 -17.53
N ASP A 202 19.75 1.19 -16.71
CA ASP A 202 20.72 0.09 -16.85
C ASP A 202 20.03 -1.29 -16.84
N ARG A 203 18.97 -1.41 -16.04
CA ARG A 203 18.12 -2.60 -15.91
C ARG A 203 16.70 -2.19 -15.57
N PHE A 204 15.73 -3.06 -15.88
CA PHE A 204 14.36 -2.82 -15.44
C PHE A 204 14.27 -2.83 -13.90
N CYS A 205 13.64 -1.79 -13.35
CA CYS A 205 13.23 -1.69 -11.95
C CYS A 205 11.90 -0.93 -11.83
N PRO A 206 11.20 -0.98 -10.68
CA PRO A 206 10.04 -0.13 -10.40
C PRO A 206 10.39 1.37 -10.40
N TRP A 207 10.40 2.02 -11.57
CA TRP A 207 10.91 3.38 -11.72
C TRP A 207 9.86 4.49 -11.59
N LYS A 208 8.59 4.20 -11.93
CA LYS A 208 7.56 5.24 -12.16
C LYS A 208 7.41 6.18 -10.99
N HIS A 209 7.16 5.64 -9.80
CA HIS A 209 6.90 6.46 -8.62
C HIS A 209 8.14 7.23 -8.16
N HIS A 210 9.32 6.58 -8.14
CA HIS A 210 10.59 7.24 -7.85
C HIS A 210 10.90 8.36 -8.82
N LEU A 211 10.59 8.21 -10.11
CA LEU A 211 10.81 9.27 -11.09
C LEU A 211 10.08 10.55 -10.69
N PHE A 212 8.78 10.47 -10.36
CA PHE A 212 8.01 11.64 -9.96
C PHE A 212 8.56 12.28 -8.68
N GLU A 213 8.87 11.48 -7.66
CA GLU A 213 9.46 12.00 -6.42
C GLU A 213 10.80 12.68 -6.66
N LEU A 214 11.67 12.06 -7.45
CA LEU A 214 13.01 12.57 -7.73
C LEU A 214 12.98 13.81 -8.63
N GLU A 215 12.01 13.93 -9.53
CA GLU A 215 11.81 15.15 -10.32
C GLU A 215 11.42 16.32 -9.43
N GLU A 216 10.52 16.10 -8.47
CA GLU A 216 10.10 17.13 -7.52
C GLU A 216 11.23 17.49 -6.55
N GLU A 217 11.83 16.50 -5.88
CA GLU A 217 12.91 16.69 -4.89
C GLU A 217 14.12 17.41 -5.49
N ASN A 218 14.53 17.03 -6.70
CA ASN A 218 15.72 17.59 -7.35
C ASN A 218 15.39 18.74 -8.31
N LYS A 219 14.13 19.18 -8.38
CA LYS A 219 13.65 20.26 -9.27
C LYS A 219 14.11 20.04 -10.72
N ILE A 220 13.88 18.84 -11.24
CA ILE A 220 14.32 18.45 -12.57
C ILE A 220 13.51 19.21 -13.63
N ASP A 221 14.23 19.99 -14.43
CA ASP A 221 13.72 20.69 -15.61
C ASP A 221 14.76 20.55 -16.76
N PRO A 222 14.37 20.14 -17.99
CA PRO A 222 13.03 19.68 -18.37
C PRO A 222 12.65 18.34 -17.75
N SER A 223 11.34 18.12 -17.60
CA SER A 223 10.77 16.86 -17.10
C SER A 223 11.01 15.70 -18.08
N ILE A 224 11.17 14.49 -17.57
CA ILE A 224 11.39 13.28 -18.38
C ILE A 224 10.12 12.92 -19.17
N LYS A 225 10.26 12.71 -20.46
CA LYS A 225 9.18 12.29 -21.37
C LYS A 225 9.23 10.80 -21.66
N TYR A 226 10.42 10.21 -21.69
CA TYR A 226 10.60 8.81 -22.05
C TYR A 226 11.61 8.10 -21.14
N VAL A 227 11.28 6.86 -20.77
CA VAL A 227 12.17 5.94 -20.07
C VAL A 227 12.40 4.73 -20.97
N LEU A 228 13.67 4.45 -21.24
CA LEU A 228 14.11 3.30 -22.02
C LEU A 228 14.81 2.28 -21.12
N TYR A 229 14.67 1.01 -21.43
CA TYR A 229 15.43 -0.05 -20.77
C TYR A 229 15.42 -1.33 -21.61
N GLU A 230 16.44 -2.15 -21.46
CA GLU A 230 16.50 -3.47 -22.08
C GLU A 230 15.63 -4.46 -21.28
N ASP A 231 14.80 -5.23 -21.98
CA ASP A 231 14.10 -6.37 -21.41
C ASP A 231 15.10 -7.50 -21.16
N GLY A 232 15.37 -7.81 -19.89
CA GLY A 232 16.39 -8.79 -19.51
C GLY A 232 16.16 -10.22 -20.05
N ARG A 233 14.92 -10.58 -20.43
CA ARG A 233 14.60 -11.92 -20.97
C ARG A 233 14.75 -12.00 -22.47
N SER A 234 14.23 -10.99 -23.18
CA SER A 234 14.17 -11.00 -24.64
C SER A 234 15.30 -10.22 -25.31
N LYS A 235 16.06 -9.41 -24.55
CA LYS A 235 17.06 -8.46 -25.08
C LYS A 235 16.49 -7.40 -26.02
N ASN A 236 15.15 -7.26 -26.03
CA ASN A 236 14.46 -6.22 -26.75
C ASN A 236 14.44 -4.94 -25.93
N TRP A 237 14.59 -3.80 -26.59
CA TRP A 237 14.46 -2.50 -25.96
C TRP A 237 12.99 -2.14 -25.78
N ARG A 238 12.67 -1.60 -24.61
CA ARG A 238 11.35 -1.03 -24.32
C ARG A 238 11.47 0.47 -24.19
N VAL A 239 10.53 1.18 -24.80
CA VAL A 239 10.32 2.62 -24.58
C VAL A 239 8.97 2.82 -23.91
N GLN A 240 8.94 3.55 -22.81
CA GLN A 240 7.72 3.95 -22.14
C GLN A 240 7.63 5.47 -22.08
N ALA A 241 6.50 6.02 -22.53
CA ALA A 241 6.17 7.43 -22.32
C ALA A 241 5.76 7.65 -20.86
N VAL A 242 6.32 8.68 -20.23
CA VAL A 242 6.03 9.03 -18.84
C VAL A 242 4.63 9.64 -18.77
N ALA A 243 3.85 9.22 -17.77
CA ALA A 243 2.50 9.75 -17.53
C ALA A 243 2.54 11.21 -17.05
N MET A 244 1.43 11.93 -17.21
CA MET A 244 1.25 13.28 -16.64
C MET A 244 1.28 13.25 -15.11
N ALA A 245 0.76 12.20 -14.49
CA ALA A 245 0.78 11.95 -13.05
C ALA A 245 0.83 10.44 -12.77
N PRO A 246 1.24 9.99 -11.57
CA PRO A 246 1.41 8.56 -11.24
C PRO A 246 0.19 7.67 -11.50
N ASP A 247 -1.02 8.22 -11.36
CA ASP A 247 -2.33 7.54 -11.47
C ASP A 247 -3.03 7.79 -12.81
N ARG A 248 -2.42 8.54 -13.73
CA ARG A 248 -3.02 8.92 -15.01
C ARG A 248 -2.48 8.07 -16.16
N PHE A 249 -3.35 7.72 -17.09
CA PHE A 249 -2.96 7.02 -18.32
C PHE A 249 -2.35 7.96 -19.37
N GLU A 250 -2.76 9.24 -19.36
CA GLU A 250 -2.29 10.25 -20.29
C GLU A 250 -0.78 10.48 -20.16
N SER A 251 -0.06 10.43 -21.28
CA SER A 251 1.40 10.61 -21.32
C SER A 251 1.77 12.07 -21.54
N ARG A 252 2.87 12.53 -20.91
CA ARG A 252 3.49 13.85 -21.14
C ARG A 252 3.76 14.10 -22.62
N ARG A 253 4.23 13.05 -23.30
CA ARG A 253 4.38 13.02 -24.75
C ARG A 253 4.14 11.60 -25.25
N PRO A 254 2.97 11.29 -25.81
CA PRO A 254 2.70 9.96 -26.28
C PRO A 254 3.53 9.68 -27.55
N LEU A 255 3.96 8.43 -27.73
CA LEU A 255 4.62 7.99 -28.97
C LEU A 255 3.70 8.20 -30.18
N PRO A 256 4.23 8.36 -31.40
CA PRO A 256 3.41 8.35 -32.62
C PRO A 256 2.46 7.15 -32.62
N ALA A 257 1.20 7.36 -33.04
CA ALA A 257 0.17 6.32 -32.99
C ALA A 257 0.61 5.04 -33.72
N GLN A 258 1.30 5.20 -34.85
CA GLN A 258 1.86 4.13 -35.67
C GLN A 258 2.96 3.30 -34.98
N TRP A 259 3.47 3.69 -33.81
CA TRP A 259 4.52 2.95 -33.08
C TRP A 259 3.97 2.26 -31.82
N ARG A 260 2.72 2.50 -31.44
CA ARG A 260 2.19 2.02 -30.17
C ARG A 260 1.79 0.55 -30.30
N GLY A 261 2.34 -0.30 -29.43
CA GLY A 261 1.93 -1.70 -29.31
C GLY A 261 2.50 -2.64 -30.40
N LEU A 262 3.42 -2.16 -31.23
CA LEU A 262 4.10 -2.98 -32.23
C LEU A 262 5.22 -3.82 -31.61
N ARG A 263 5.47 -4.98 -32.22
CA ARG A 263 6.59 -5.86 -31.91
C ARG A 263 7.16 -6.36 -33.24
N ASP A 264 8.44 -6.13 -33.46
CA ASP A 264 9.20 -6.55 -34.65
C ASP A 264 8.75 -5.88 -35.98
N GLU A 265 8.11 -4.70 -35.91
CA GLU A 265 7.67 -3.87 -37.06
C GLU A 265 8.19 -2.43 -36.96
#